data_AF-A0AAD9NYB0-F1
#
_entry.id   AF-A0AAD9NYB0-F1
#
_cell.length_a   1.000
_cell.length_b   1.000
_cell.length_c   1.000
_cell.angle_alpha   90.00
_cell.angle_beta   90.00
_cell.angle_gamma   90.00
#
_symmetry.space_group_name_H-M   'P 1'
#
loop_
_entity.id
_entity.type
_entity.pdbx_description
1 polymer ?
#
loop_
_entity_poly.entity_id
_entity_poly.type
_entity_poly.pdbx_seq_one_letter_code
_entity_poly.pdbx_strand_id
1 'polypeptide(L)'
;MQHCTLAPHFSDDRHQWEIPKKSFQGTAAPSGQIHYTGHSRWVTSFQRAGDTRVFVLDSLFSGYPELPASLQIQLAQICGSSDGQLVIHVPSLSTQVMGSECGLYAIANMFEFCHGGFNNVPKEKMTWEFLQDGLRSHLINCFSCDLL
;
A
#
# COMPACT_ATOMS: atom_id res chain seq x y z
N MET A 1 0.20 -6.41 -20.83
CA MET A 1 -0.72 -6.28 -19.67
C MET A 1 -0.17 -7.18 -18.58
N GLN A 2 0.39 -6.63 -17.50
CA GLN A 2 0.97 -7.45 -16.43
C GLN A 2 -0.19 -7.96 -15.56
N HIS A 3 -0.48 -9.26 -15.64
CA HIS A 3 -1.52 -9.89 -14.83
C HIS A 3 -1.03 -9.97 -13.38
N CYS A 4 -1.28 -8.91 -12.60
CA CYS A 4 -1.02 -8.85 -11.16
C CYS A 4 -2.13 -9.50 -10.33
N THR A 5 -3.06 -10.22 -10.96
CA THR A 5 -4.13 -10.96 -10.27
C THR A 5 -3.57 -12.22 -9.64
N LEU A 6 -2.91 -12.05 -8.50
CA LEU A 6 -2.66 -13.13 -7.51
C LEU A 6 -3.94 -13.46 -6.73
N ALA A 7 -5.11 -13.17 -7.30
CA ALA A 7 -6.39 -13.43 -6.66
C ALA A 7 -6.55 -14.95 -6.51
N PRO A 8 -7.02 -15.43 -5.35
CA PRO A 8 -7.44 -16.81 -5.21
C PRO A 8 -8.47 -17.12 -6.28
N HIS A 9 -8.35 -18.29 -6.87
CA HIS A 9 -9.39 -18.83 -7.71
C HIS A 9 -9.87 -20.12 -7.08
N PHE A 10 -11.16 -20.39 -7.18
CA PHE A 10 -11.70 -21.67 -6.75
C PHE A 10 -11.37 -22.70 -7.84
N SER A 11 -10.69 -23.78 -7.47
CA SER A 11 -10.46 -24.91 -8.37
C SER A 11 -11.64 -25.86 -8.25
N ASP A 12 -12.46 -25.93 -9.30
CA ASP A 12 -13.59 -26.87 -9.37
C ASP A 12 -13.12 -28.33 -9.27
N ASP A 13 -11.98 -28.65 -9.90
CA ASP A 13 -11.42 -30.01 -9.88
C ASP A 13 -11.01 -30.46 -8.47
N ARG A 14 -10.52 -29.53 -7.65
CA ARG A 14 -10.01 -29.83 -6.30
C ARG A 14 -10.94 -29.39 -5.17
N HIS A 15 -12.08 -28.76 -5.52
CA HIS A 15 -13.04 -28.21 -4.56
C HIS A 15 -12.39 -27.34 -3.47
N GLN A 16 -11.36 -26.58 -3.83
CA GLN A 16 -10.59 -25.77 -2.88
C GLN A 16 -10.18 -24.43 -3.50
N TRP A 17 -9.97 -23.43 -2.66
CA TRP A 17 -9.37 -22.16 -3.06
C TRP A 17 -7.88 -22.35 -3.31
N GLU A 18 -7.44 -22.05 -4.54
CA GLU A 18 -6.03 -22.05 -4.91
C GLU A 18 -5.48 -20.62 -4.87
N ILE A 19 -4.58 -20.39 -3.92
CA ILE A 19 -3.80 -19.17 -3.83
C ILE A 19 -2.57 -19.35 -4.73
N PRO A 20 -2.32 -18.47 -5.72
CA PRO A 20 -1.15 -18.56 -6.58
C PRO A 20 0.14 -18.69 -5.75
N LYS A 21 0.94 -19.73 -6.06
CA LYS A 21 2.14 -20.16 -5.33
C LYS A 21 3.30 -19.15 -5.26
N LYS A 22 3.14 -17.90 -5.73
CA LYS A 22 4.09 -16.85 -5.41
C LYS A 22 3.91 -16.46 -3.94
N SER A 23 4.62 -17.16 -3.07
CA SER A 23 4.81 -16.75 -1.68
C SER A 23 5.62 -15.45 -1.69
N PHE A 24 5.01 -14.36 -1.23
CA PHE A 24 5.81 -13.19 -0.87
C PHE A 24 6.75 -13.56 0.27
N GLN A 25 7.94 -12.98 0.27
CA GLN A 25 8.83 -13.08 1.41
C GLN A 25 8.24 -12.28 2.56
N GLY A 26 8.06 -12.94 3.71
CA GLY A 26 7.63 -12.26 4.93
C GLY A 26 8.64 -11.20 5.38
N THR A 27 8.15 -10.15 6.03
CA THR A 27 8.97 -9.06 6.58
C THR A 27 8.63 -8.83 8.05
N ALA A 28 9.57 -8.28 8.80
CA ALA A 28 9.34 -7.75 10.14
C ALA A 28 9.12 -6.23 10.10
N ALA A 29 8.53 -5.68 11.16
CA ALA A 29 8.46 -4.24 11.37
C ALA A 29 9.82 -3.68 11.85
N PRO A 30 10.19 -2.43 11.53
CA PRO A 30 9.47 -1.51 10.66
C PRO A 30 9.62 -1.91 9.18
N SER A 31 8.53 -1.81 8.42
CA SER A 31 8.54 -2.12 6.98
C SER A 31 7.51 -1.29 6.23
N GLY A 32 7.76 -1.05 4.96
CA GLY A 32 6.84 -0.37 4.05
C GLY A 32 6.90 -0.97 2.65
N GLN A 33 5.77 -1.03 1.97
CA GLN A 33 5.67 -1.45 0.57
C GLN A 33 4.75 -0.54 -0.24
N ILE A 34 5.00 -0.45 -1.55
CA ILE A 34 4.07 0.12 -2.52
C ILE A 34 3.41 -1.03 -3.27
N HIS A 35 2.08 -0.98 -3.37
CA HIS A 35 1.29 -2.02 -4.03
C HIS A 35 0.53 -1.43 -5.21
N TYR A 36 0.50 -2.20 -6.30
CA TYR A 36 -0.48 -2.04 -7.36
C TYR A 36 -1.64 -2.98 -7.08
N THR A 37 -2.82 -2.43 -6.78
CA THR A 37 -3.97 -3.23 -6.31
C THR A 37 -4.85 -3.76 -7.44
N GLY A 38 -4.46 -3.51 -8.70
CA GLY A 38 -5.33 -3.64 -9.87
C GLY A 38 -6.16 -2.37 -10.08
N HIS A 39 -6.89 -2.29 -11.20
CA HIS A 39 -7.75 -1.14 -11.52
C HIS A 39 -7.03 0.22 -11.55
N SER A 40 -5.77 0.26 -11.98
CA SER A 40 -4.98 1.51 -12.08
C SER A 40 -4.76 2.22 -10.73
N ARG A 41 -4.79 1.49 -9.61
CA ARG A 41 -4.67 2.03 -8.25
C ARG A 41 -3.36 1.62 -7.57
N TRP A 42 -2.66 2.60 -7.04
CA TRP A 42 -1.44 2.43 -6.25
C TRP A 42 -1.69 2.86 -4.81
N VAL A 43 -1.18 2.08 -3.87
CA VAL A 43 -1.29 2.33 -2.42
C VAL A 43 0.03 2.07 -1.73
N THR A 44 0.23 2.68 -0.56
CA THR A 44 1.36 2.36 0.32
C THR A 44 0.85 1.57 1.51
N SER A 45 1.54 0.50 1.88
CA SER A 45 1.36 -0.13 3.18
C SER A 45 2.59 0.06 4.04
N PHE A 46 2.43 0.12 5.35
CA PHE A 46 3.55 0.07 6.28
C PHE A 46 3.16 -0.48 7.65
N GLN A 47 4.17 -0.96 8.37
CA GLN A 47 4.07 -1.39 9.76
C GLN A 47 5.15 -0.67 10.58
N ARG A 48 4.74 -0.08 11.71
CA ARG A 48 5.67 0.59 12.63
C ARG A 48 6.31 -0.41 13.58
N ALA A 49 7.52 -0.12 14.05
CA ALA A 49 8.15 -0.92 15.10
C ALA A 49 7.23 -0.98 16.34
N GLY A 50 6.96 -2.20 16.83
CA GLY A 50 6.09 -2.42 17.99
C GLY A 50 4.58 -2.31 17.73
N ASP A 51 4.13 -2.06 16.49
CA ASP A 51 2.71 -2.08 16.13
C ASP A 51 2.34 -3.41 15.45
N THR A 52 1.24 -4.02 15.87
CA THR A 52 0.71 -5.26 15.28
C THR A 52 -0.18 -5.00 14.07
N ARG A 53 -0.51 -3.73 13.80
CA ARG A 53 -1.37 -3.32 12.69
C ARG A 53 -0.56 -2.95 11.46
N VAL A 54 -1.12 -3.25 10.29
CA VAL A 54 -0.64 -2.74 9.00
C VAL A 54 -1.48 -1.54 8.61
N PHE A 55 -0.83 -0.43 8.32
CA PHE A 55 -1.48 0.77 7.81
C PHE A 55 -1.48 0.72 6.29
N VAL A 56 -2.60 1.03 5.66
CA VAL A 56 -2.70 1.19 4.19
C VAL A 56 -3.11 2.61 3.89
N LEU A 57 -2.23 3.33 3.19
CA LEU A 57 -2.42 4.69 2.75
C LEU A 57 -2.89 4.70 1.31
N ASP A 58 -4.13 5.15 1.13
CA ASP A 58 -4.85 5.08 -0.13
C ASP A 58 -5.59 6.39 -0.40
N SER A 59 -5.05 7.17 -1.33
CA SER A 59 -5.56 8.48 -1.71
C SER A 59 -6.92 8.43 -2.43
N LEU A 60 -7.42 7.24 -2.79
CA LEU A 60 -8.72 7.02 -3.45
C LEU A 60 -9.75 6.34 -2.52
N PHE A 61 -9.42 6.10 -1.24
CA PHE A 61 -10.24 5.30 -0.34
C PHE A 61 -11.67 5.81 -0.15
N SER A 62 -11.88 7.13 -0.12
CA SER A 62 -13.21 7.73 0.02
C SER A 62 -14.16 7.37 -1.13
N GLY A 63 -13.64 7.19 -2.34
CA GLY A 63 -14.43 6.81 -3.51
C GLY A 63 -14.64 5.29 -3.65
N TYR A 64 -13.77 4.50 -3.02
CA TYR A 64 -13.77 3.03 -3.08
C TYR A 64 -13.30 2.46 -1.74
N PRO A 65 -14.21 2.35 -0.74
CA PRO A 65 -13.89 2.07 0.66
C PRO A 65 -13.56 0.60 0.96
N GLU A 66 -13.33 -0.21 -0.06
CA GLU A 66 -12.99 -1.63 0.08
C GLU A 66 -11.57 -1.88 -0.44
N LEU A 67 -10.75 -2.53 0.39
CA LEU A 67 -9.46 -3.03 -0.05
C LEU A 67 -9.66 -4.30 -0.87
N PRO A 68 -9.11 -4.39 -2.09
CA PRO A 68 -9.23 -5.60 -2.90
C PRO A 68 -8.71 -6.84 -2.16
N ALA A 69 -9.39 -7.98 -2.32
CA ALA A 69 -8.98 -9.24 -1.70
C ALA A 69 -7.53 -9.62 -2.04
N SER A 70 -7.08 -9.30 -3.26
CA SER A 70 -5.69 -9.50 -3.70
C SER A 70 -4.69 -8.74 -2.81
N LEU A 71 -4.98 -7.50 -2.43
CA LEU A 71 -4.13 -6.73 -1.53
C LEU A 71 -4.14 -7.33 -0.11
N GLN A 72 -5.31 -7.72 0.39
CA GLN A 72 -5.43 -8.32 1.73
C GLN A 72 -4.57 -9.60 1.85
N ILE A 73 -4.56 -10.42 0.79
CA ILE A 73 -3.75 -11.64 0.74
C ILE A 73 -2.25 -11.32 0.66
N GLN A 74 -1.86 -10.33 -0.16
CA GLN A 74 -0.47 -9.87 -0.20
C GLN A 74 0.00 -9.44 1.18
N LEU A 75 -0.77 -8.60 1.86
CA LEU A 75 -0.42 -8.12 3.20
C LEU A 75 -0.39 -9.26 4.22
N ALA A 76 -1.30 -10.24 4.13
CA ALA A 76 -1.26 -11.41 4.99
C ALA A 76 -0.02 -12.28 4.77
N GLN A 77 0.44 -12.43 3.53
CA GLN A 77 1.66 -13.19 3.22
C GLN A 77 2.94 -12.44 3.61
N ILE A 78 2.93 -11.11 3.51
CA ILE A 78 4.10 -10.26 3.77
C ILE A 78 4.24 -9.92 5.26
N CYS A 79 3.15 -9.47 5.89
CA CYS A 79 3.15 -8.93 7.25
C CYS A 79 2.48 -9.87 8.27
N GLY A 80 1.74 -10.88 7.82
CA GLY A 80 1.07 -11.81 8.71
C GLY A 80 2.05 -12.68 9.49
N SER A 81 1.81 -12.84 10.78
CA SER A 81 2.41 -13.91 11.58
C SER A 81 1.57 -15.18 11.44
N SER A 82 2.17 -16.33 11.77
CA SER A 82 1.52 -17.64 11.75
C SER A 82 0.32 -17.78 12.71
N ASP A 83 0.10 -16.81 13.62
CA ASP A 83 -0.65 -17.05 14.87
C ASP A 83 -1.90 -16.15 15.07
N GLY A 84 -2.29 -15.26 14.15
CA GLY A 84 -3.51 -14.46 14.39
C GLY A 84 -3.84 -13.41 13.33
N GLN A 85 -5.14 -13.08 13.24
CA GLN A 85 -5.71 -12.16 12.26
C GLN A 85 -4.87 -10.89 12.05
N LEU A 86 -4.52 -10.63 10.79
CA LEU A 86 -3.91 -9.38 10.37
C LEU A 86 -4.90 -8.23 10.55
N VAL A 87 -4.54 -7.24 11.37
CA VAL A 87 -5.35 -6.02 11.53
C VAL A 87 -4.87 -4.97 10.53
N ILE A 88 -5.69 -4.69 9.52
CA ILE A 88 -5.43 -3.64 8.53
C ILE A 88 -6.16 -2.36 8.96
N HIS A 89 -5.45 -1.24 8.99
CA HIS A 89 -5.99 0.08 9.26
C HIS A 89 -5.84 1.00 8.05
N VAL A 90 -6.94 1.60 7.60
CA VAL A 90 -6.93 2.59 6.52
C VAL A 90 -7.29 3.95 7.12
N PRO A 91 -6.31 4.81 7.43
CA PRO A 91 -6.59 6.12 8.00
C PRO A 91 -7.28 7.01 6.98
N SER A 92 -8.08 7.97 7.45
CA SER A 92 -8.63 9.02 6.59
C SER A 92 -7.48 9.93 6.13
N LEU A 93 -7.25 9.98 4.83
CA LEU A 93 -6.22 10.79 4.18
C LEU A 93 -6.83 11.88 3.31
N SER A 94 -6.02 12.88 2.99
CA SER A 94 -6.26 13.82 1.90
C SER A 94 -6.45 13.03 0.61
N THR A 95 -7.63 13.13 0.02
CA THR A 95 -7.99 12.39 -1.18
C THR A 95 -7.45 13.10 -2.39
N GLN A 96 -6.93 12.36 -3.37
CA GLN A 96 -6.58 12.96 -4.65
C GLN A 96 -7.85 13.43 -5.38
N VAL A 97 -7.74 14.52 -6.14
CA VAL A 97 -8.84 15.08 -6.94
C VAL A 97 -8.99 14.32 -8.26
N MET A 98 -7.89 13.82 -8.82
CA MET A 98 -7.86 13.12 -10.10
C MET A 98 -7.39 11.67 -9.97
N GLY A 99 -8.00 10.75 -10.73
CA GLY A 99 -7.72 9.30 -10.65
C GLY A 99 -6.30 8.86 -11.01
N SER A 100 -5.55 9.66 -11.76
CA SER A 100 -4.23 9.30 -12.31
C SER A 100 -3.05 9.46 -11.35
N GLU A 101 -3.27 10.00 -10.15
CA GLU A 101 -2.18 10.47 -9.29
C GLU A 101 -1.86 9.55 -8.11
N CYS A 102 -2.55 8.42 -7.98
CA CYS A 102 -2.38 7.49 -6.87
C CYS A 102 -0.95 6.96 -6.76
N GLY A 103 -0.24 6.86 -7.89
CA GLY A 103 1.19 6.54 -7.90
C GLY A 103 2.07 7.60 -7.24
N LEU A 104 1.79 8.90 -7.46
CA LEU A 104 2.53 10.00 -6.84
C LEU A 104 2.28 10.04 -5.33
N TYR A 105 1.03 9.88 -4.91
CA TYR A 105 0.67 9.81 -3.49
C TYR A 105 1.31 8.60 -2.81
N ALA A 106 1.34 7.42 -3.47
CA ALA A 106 2.01 6.25 -2.92
C ALA A 106 3.53 6.49 -2.72
N ILE A 107 4.21 7.11 -3.67
CA ILE A 107 5.64 7.43 -3.51
C ILE A 107 5.86 8.44 -2.38
N ALA A 108 5.06 9.51 -2.33
CA ALA A 108 5.17 10.53 -1.29
C ALA A 108 4.93 9.95 0.11
N ASN A 109 3.90 9.12 0.26
CA ASN A 109 3.62 8.40 1.50
C ASN A 109 4.79 7.49 1.91
N MET A 110 5.39 6.76 0.97
CA MET A 110 6.57 5.94 1.26
C MET A 110 7.77 6.78 1.70
N PHE A 111 8.00 7.92 1.05
CA PHE A 111 9.06 8.84 1.41
C PHE A 111 8.89 9.36 2.85
N GLU A 112 7.67 9.79 3.21
CA GLU A 112 7.33 10.21 4.57
C GLU A 112 7.56 9.10 5.60
N PHE A 113 7.18 7.85 5.28
CA PHE A 113 7.47 6.70 6.14
C PHE A 113 8.98 6.55 6.40
N CYS A 114 9.79 6.53 5.34
CA CYS A 114 11.24 6.35 5.43
C CYS A 114 11.94 7.45 6.24
N HIS A 115 11.40 8.68 6.24
CA HIS A 115 11.95 9.82 6.98
C HIS A 115 11.29 10.03 8.36
N GLY A 116 10.51 9.06 8.83
CA GLY A 116 9.90 9.09 10.16
C GLY A 116 8.71 10.02 10.30
N GLY A 117 8.15 10.51 9.19
CA GLY A 117 6.96 11.38 9.15
C GLY A 117 5.76 10.76 9.86
N PHE A 118 5.68 9.43 9.97
CA PHE A 118 4.60 8.74 10.68
C PHE A 118 4.87 8.38 12.14
N ASN A 119 6.07 8.61 12.68
CA ASN A 119 6.41 8.13 14.03
C ASN A 119 5.55 8.76 15.15
N ASN A 120 5.12 10.01 14.96
CA ASN A 120 4.37 10.78 15.96
C ASN A 120 2.93 11.09 15.53
N VAL A 121 2.45 10.51 14.43
CA VAL A 121 1.11 10.78 13.93
C VAL A 121 0.12 9.84 14.61
N PRO A 122 -0.95 10.39 15.23
CA PRO A 122 -2.03 9.59 15.81
C PRO A 122 -2.55 8.60 14.77
N LYS A 123 -2.83 7.37 15.21
CA LYS A 123 -3.21 6.28 14.30
C LYS A 123 -4.48 6.63 13.52
N GLU A 124 -5.33 7.48 14.09
CA GLU A 124 -6.65 7.85 13.58
C GLU A 124 -6.64 9.05 12.62
N LYS A 125 -5.54 9.82 12.52
CA LYS A 125 -5.47 11.03 11.69
C LYS A 125 -4.10 11.19 11.05
N MET A 126 -4.00 10.84 9.77
CA MET A 126 -2.88 11.21 8.90
C MET A 126 -3.34 12.28 7.92
N THR A 127 -3.48 13.52 8.38
CA THR A 127 -3.93 14.64 7.55
C THR A 127 -2.72 15.31 6.89
N TRP A 128 -2.17 14.70 5.85
CA TRP A 128 -1.04 15.25 5.09
C TRP A 128 -1.52 15.75 3.74
N GLU A 129 -1.40 17.05 3.49
CA GLU A 129 -1.73 17.63 2.19
C GLU A 129 -0.47 17.67 1.33
N PHE A 130 -0.49 16.95 0.22
CA PHE A 130 0.56 17.03 -0.77
C PHE A 130 0.19 18.05 -1.85
N LEU A 131 1.09 18.99 -2.12
CA LEU A 131 1.00 19.84 -3.30
C LEU A 131 1.36 19.02 -4.55
N GLN A 132 0.35 18.61 -5.32
CA GLN A 132 0.47 17.66 -6.43
C GLN A 132 1.52 18.09 -7.48
N ASP A 133 1.45 19.34 -7.94
CA ASP A 133 2.40 19.87 -8.92
C ASP A 133 3.83 19.93 -8.37
N GLY A 134 3.97 20.19 -7.07
CA GLY A 134 5.24 20.17 -6.36
C GLY A 134 5.83 18.76 -6.31
N LEU A 135 5.03 17.76 -5.95
CA LEU A 135 5.46 16.36 -5.90
C LEU A 135 5.92 15.84 -7.26
N ARG A 136 5.14 16.09 -8.32
CA ARG A 136 5.47 15.61 -9.67
C ARG A 136 6.77 16.26 -10.17
N SER A 137 6.90 17.57 -9.99
CA SER A 137 8.12 18.30 -10.39
C SER A 137 9.34 17.83 -9.61
N HIS A 138 9.19 17.58 -8.30
CA HIS A 138 10.25 17.03 -7.47
C HIS A 138 10.70 15.64 -7.95
N LEU A 139 9.76 14.74 -8.22
CA LEU A 139 10.05 13.40 -8.75
C LEU A 139 10.78 13.44 -10.09
N ILE A 140 10.34 14.30 -11.02
CA ILE A 140 11.02 14.51 -12.31
C ILE A 140 12.46 14.99 -12.08
N ASN A 141 12.65 15.95 -11.16
CA ASN A 141 13.98 16.45 -10.83
C ASN A 141 14.87 15.36 -10.24
N CYS A 142 14.36 14.52 -9.32
CA CYS A 142 15.13 13.39 -8.78
C CYS A 142 15.62 12.46 -9.90
N PHE A 143 14.72 12.05 -10.80
CA PHE A 143 15.11 11.19 -11.94
C PHE A 143 16.05 11.88 -12.94
N SER A 144 15.94 13.20 -13.09
CA SER A 144 16.81 13.97 -13.99
C SER A 144 18.19 14.22 -13.38
N CYS A 145 18.29 14.32 -12.06
CA CYS A 145 19.53 14.50 -11.32
C CYS A 145 20.29 13.19 -11.07
N ASP A 146 19.60 12.04 -11.01
CA ASP A 146 20.20 10.71 -10.83
C ASP A 146 20.72 10.08 -12.16
N LEU A 147 20.69 10.83 -13.27
CA LEU A 147 21.30 10.46 -14.56
C LEU A 147 22.75 10.98 -14.72
N LEU A 148 23.46 11.24 -13.62
CA LEU A 148 24.87 11.63 -13.59
C LEU A 148 25.76 10.57 -12.93
#